data_AF-A0A8C3GCE2-F1
#
_entry.id   AF-A0A8C3GCE2-F1
#
_cell.length_a   1.000
_cell.length_b   1.000
_cell.length_c   1.000
_cell.angle_alpha   90.00
_cell.angle_beta   90.00
_cell.angle_gamma   90.00
#
_symmetry.space_group_name_H-M   'P 1'
#
loop_
_entity.id
_entity.type
_entity.pdbx_description
1 polymer ?
#
loop_
_entity_poly.entity_id
_entity_poly.type
_entity_poly.pdbx_seq_one_letter_code
_entity_poly.pdbx_strand_id
1 'polypeptide(L)'
;VMVLSMYLASFALRVLIVLKGYFLCHDYNGTADCIYFTKTERQDWHQEDPQLIAEVLFAVTSMLSFTRLAYILPAHESLGTLQISIGKMIDDMMRFMFILMIIGTAFLCGINNVYVPYVISPHLGRFNETFHFLFWTMFGVANQEYVDMQQYVLAEFVGRVLYGIFTLVIVIVLLNMLIAMITNTFQKIEDDADVEWKFARSKLYLSYFREGLTIPVPFNIIPSPKAVFYILKAIFRKICCCCTSNSEDRYPALASMGSEDSPLPYRQQVIRALVQRYIESARREFEETKRKDIGNRITLLTKVVTRMHSDMKVVHQVLIDGHPASDALTKDGSSFLGKYITGAKNNFIGFNSRHDDTNTSLKVTVFTVGLEFSNFVGPLCFVFLSLLTNFTVSW
;
A
#
# COMPACT_ATOMS: atom_id res chain seq x y z
N VAL A 1 -11.29 14.50 -2.10
CA VAL A 1 -12.26 15.10 -3.06
C VAL A 1 -13.55 14.30 -3.13
N MET A 2 -13.51 12.98 -3.31
CA MET A 2 -14.70 12.11 -3.36
C MET A 2 -15.73 12.30 -2.22
N VAL A 3 -15.32 12.25 -0.95
CA VAL A 3 -16.28 12.41 0.17
C VAL A 3 -17.00 13.77 0.12
N LEU A 4 -16.31 14.83 -0.32
CA LEU A 4 -16.93 16.15 -0.47
C LEU A 4 -17.93 16.17 -1.63
N SER A 5 -17.59 15.56 -2.77
CA SER A 5 -18.51 15.48 -3.90
C SER A 5 -19.75 14.63 -3.58
N MET A 6 -19.62 13.57 -2.79
CA MET A 6 -20.77 12.76 -2.37
C MET A 6 -21.69 13.52 -1.39
N TYR A 7 -21.13 14.29 -0.45
CA TYR A 7 -21.94 15.19 0.39
C TYR A 7 -22.68 16.24 -0.43
N LEU A 8 -22.01 16.84 -1.41
CA LEU A 8 -22.64 17.81 -2.31
C LEU A 8 -23.72 17.17 -3.18
N ALA A 9 -23.51 15.95 -3.68
CA ALA A 9 -24.50 15.21 -4.45
C ALA A 9 -25.75 14.89 -3.61
N SER A 10 -25.57 14.39 -2.39
CA SER A 10 -26.67 14.14 -1.44
C SER A 10 -27.46 15.43 -1.14
N PHE A 11 -26.76 16.54 -0.90
CA PHE A 11 -27.40 17.83 -0.66
C PHE A 11 -28.14 18.36 -1.90
N ALA A 12 -27.54 18.26 -3.08
CA ALA A 12 -28.15 18.68 -4.34
C ALA A 12 -29.43 17.91 -4.65
N LEU A 13 -29.45 16.59 -4.41
CA LEU A 13 -30.65 15.77 -4.56
C LEU A 13 -31.77 16.24 -3.64
N ARG A 14 -31.47 16.54 -2.37
CA ARG A 14 -32.46 17.07 -1.41
C ARG A 14 -33.02 18.43 -1.85
N VAL A 15 -32.16 19.33 -2.32
CA VAL A 15 -32.59 20.64 -2.84
C VAL A 15 -33.46 20.47 -4.09
N LEU A 16 -33.10 19.55 -4.99
CA LEU A 16 -33.88 19.24 -6.18
C LEU A 16 -35.29 18.77 -5.82
N ILE A 17 -35.41 17.88 -4.82
CA ILE A 17 -36.72 17.37 -4.36
C ILE A 17 -37.57 18.50 -3.78
N VAL A 18 -37.00 19.34 -2.92
CA VAL A 18 -37.70 20.50 -2.34
C VAL A 18 -38.16 21.46 -3.44
N LEU A 19 -37.31 21.76 -4.42
CA LEU A 19 -37.66 22.60 -5.57
C LEU A 19 -38.76 21.96 -6.42
N LYS A 20 -38.65 20.66 -6.71
CA LYS A 20 -39.68 19.92 -7.46
C LYS A 20 -41.02 19.96 -6.74
N GLY A 21 -41.05 19.65 -5.44
CA GLY A 21 -42.26 19.74 -4.62
C GLY A 21 -42.85 21.15 -4.59
N TYR A 22 -42.01 22.18 -4.49
CA TYR A 22 -42.44 23.57 -4.52
C TYR A 22 -43.08 23.96 -5.87
N PHE A 23 -42.41 23.69 -7.00
CA PHE A 23 -42.94 24.03 -8.32
C PHE A 23 -44.18 23.21 -8.69
N LEU A 24 -44.19 21.90 -8.43
CA LEU A 24 -45.33 21.02 -8.75
C LEU A 24 -46.60 21.40 -7.99
N CYS A 25 -46.47 21.78 -6.72
CA CYS A 25 -47.63 22.24 -5.94
C CYS A 25 -47.97 23.72 -6.20
N HIS A 26 -47.05 24.55 -6.70
CA HIS A 26 -47.36 25.92 -7.08
C HIS A 26 -48.21 25.98 -8.36
N ASP A 27 -47.89 25.17 -9.37
CA ASP A 27 -48.59 25.22 -10.67
C ASP A 27 -49.92 24.43 -10.66
N TYR A 28 -50.00 23.29 -9.95
CA TYR A 28 -51.20 22.44 -9.91
C TYR A 28 -51.44 21.87 -8.50
N ASN A 29 -52.14 22.64 -7.66
CA ASN A 29 -52.61 22.22 -6.34
C ASN A 29 -53.65 21.08 -6.46
N GLY A 30 -53.19 19.83 -6.48
CA GLY A 30 -54.06 18.64 -6.42
C GLY A 30 -53.72 17.48 -7.37
N THR A 31 -52.61 17.53 -8.11
CA THR A 31 -52.13 16.40 -8.90
C THR A 31 -51.55 15.30 -8.01
N ALA A 32 -51.66 14.04 -8.44
CA ALA A 32 -51.10 12.89 -7.73
C ALA A 32 -49.59 13.06 -7.43
N ASP A 33 -48.86 13.73 -8.33
CA ASP A 33 -47.42 14.02 -8.17
C ASP A 33 -47.13 15.02 -7.05
N CYS A 34 -47.96 16.07 -6.88
CA CYS A 34 -47.81 17.00 -5.75
C CYS A 34 -48.09 16.28 -4.42
N ILE A 35 -49.10 15.39 -4.37
CA ILE A 35 -49.41 14.57 -3.19
C ILE A 35 -48.25 13.59 -2.91
N TYR A 36 -47.66 13.01 -3.95
CA TYR A 36 -46.48 12.15 -3.84
C TYR A 36 -45.34 12.86 -3.10
N PHE A 37 -44.82 13.97 -3.63
CA PHE A 37 -43.65 14.64 -3.03
C PHE A 37 -43.90 15.32 -1.68
N THR A 38 -45.17 15.56 -1.27
CA THR A 38 -45.48 16.32 -0.05
C THR A 38 -46.15 15.51 1.05
N LYS A 39 -46.88 14.43 0.73
CA LYS A 39 -47.76 13.73 1.68
C LYS A 39 -47.64 12.21 1.68
N THR A 40 -46.91 11.59 0.74
CA THR A 40 -46.77 10.13 0.77
C THR A 40 -45.87 9.65 1.90
N GLU A 41 -46.26 8.52 2.50
CA GLU A 41 -45.46 7.84 3.50
C GLU A 41 -44.31 7.05 2.86
N ARG A 42 -43.24 6.81 3.62
CA ARG A 42 -42.01 6.13 3.15
C ARG A 42 -42.28 4.76 2.51
N GLN A 43 -43.33 4.06 2.94
CA GLN A 43 -43.66 2.71 2.46
C GLN A 43 -44.14 2.72 1.00
N ASP A 44 -44.70 3.84 0.55
CA ASP A 44 -45.28 4.00 -0.79
C ASP A 44 -44.30 4.68 -1.77
N TRP A 45 -43.08 4.98 -1.32
CA TRP A 45 -42.06 5.59 -2.18
C TRP A 45 -41.59 4.58 -3.23
N HIS A 46 -41.39 5.09 -4.45
CA HIS A 46 -40.77 4.31 -5.51
C HIS A 46 -39.33 3.92 -5.12
N GLN A 47 -38.88 2.73 -5.57
CA GLN A 47 -37.54 2.22 -5.24
C GLN A 47 -36.42 3.17 -5.70
N GLU A 48 -36.66 3.93 -6.77
CA GLU A 48 -35.72 4.89 -7.37
C GLU A 48 -35.92 6.33 -6.85
N ASP A 49 -36.64 6.52 -5.73
CA ASP A 49 -36.90 7.86 -5.21
C ASP A 49 -35.59 8.59 -4.89
N PRO A 50 -35.36 9.79 -5.45
CA PRO A 50 -34.15 10.58 -5.17
C PRO A 50 -33.94 10.86 -3.68
N GLN A 51 -34.98 10.85 -2.85
CA GLN A 51 -34.86 11.02 -1.40
C GLN A 51 -34.15 9.81 -0.76
N LEU A 52 -34.50 8.58 -1.16
CA LEU A 52 -33.82 7.37 -0.70
C LEU A 52 -32.36 7.36 -1.11
N ILE A 53 -32.08 7.71 -2.38
CA ILE A 53 -30.71 7.81 -2.90
C ILE A 53 -29.91 8.85 -2.11
N ALA A 54 -30.51 10.02 -1.80
CA ALA A 54 -29.85 11.05 -1.01
C ALA A 54 -29.57 10.62 0.44
N GLU A 55 -30.45 9.85 1.06
CA GLU A 55 -30.27 9.25 2.40
C GLU A 55 -29.15 8.21 2.41
N VAL A 56 -29.15 7.27 1.46
CA VAL A 56 -28.11 6.23 1.35
C VAL A 56 -26.75 6.86 1.05
N LEU A 57 -26.68 7.81 0.11
CA LEU A 57 -25.44 8.54 -0.17
C LEU A 57 -24.95 9.28 1.07
N PHE A 58 -25.83 9.91 1.84
CA PHE A 58 -25.45 10.59 3.08
C PHE A 58 -24.87 9.61 4.13
N ALA A 59 -25.50 8.45 4.30
CA ALA A 59 -25.05 7.41 5.24
C ALA A 59 -23.69 6.81 4.85
N VAL A 60 -23.48 6.49 3.56
CA VAL A 60 -22.18 6.00 3.08
C VAL A 60 -21.12 7.08 3.23
N THR A 61 -21.44 8.32 2.89
CA THR A 61 -20.49 9.44 2.97
C THR A 61 -20.10 9.76 4.41
N SER A 62 -21.02 9.62 5.38
CA SER A 62 -20.70 9.82 6.79
C SER A 62 -19.73 8.77 7.32
N MET A 63 -19.92 7.51 6.96
CA MET A 63 -18.96 6.43 7.25
C MET A 63 -17.58 6.73 6.65
N LEU A 64 -17.53 7.15 5.38
CA LEU A 64 -16.28 7.55 4.72
C LEU A 64 -15.66 8.82 5.29
N SER A 65 -16.44 9.67 5.97
CA SER A 65 -15.91 10.86 6.63
C SER A 65 -15.08 10.48 7.87
N PHE A 66 -15.53 9.48 8.63
CA PHE A 66 -14.77 8.99 9.80
C PHE A 66 -13.42 8.38 9.42
N THR A 67 -13.29 7.76 8.25
CA THR A 67 -11.98 7.25 7.78
C THR A 67 -10.96 8.37 7.59
N ARG A 68 -11.38 9.64 7.44
CA ARG A 68 -10.47 10.78 7.38
C ARG A 68 -9.74 11.06 8.69
N LEU A 69 -10.17 10.50 9.82
CA LEU A 69 -9.39 10.56 11.06
C LEU A 69 -8.04 9.85 10.90
N ALA A 70 -7.89 8.94 9.94
CA ALA A 70 -6.59 8.37 9.61
C ALA A 70 -5.55 9.41 9.17
N TYR A 71 -5.94 10.59 8.68
CA TYR A 71 -4.98 11.62 8.28
C TYR A 71 -4.26 12.27 9.47
N ILE A 72 -4.84 12.23 10.67
CA ILE A 72 -4.22 12.81 11.88
C ILE A 72 -3.38 11.80 12.66
N LEU A 73 -3.60 10.49 12.46
CA LEU A 73 -2.85 9.42 13.12
C LEU A 73 -1.32 9.52 12.98
N PRO A 74 -0.71 9.99 11.87
CA PRO A 74 0.74 10.16 11.75
C PRO A 74 1.34 11.18 12.72
N ALA A 75 0.51 12.03 13.36
CA ALA A 75 0.98 12.98 14.36
C ALA A 75 1.52 12.29 15.62
N HIS A 76 1.00 11.10 15.96
CA HIS A 76 1.47 10.29 17.08
C HIS A 76 2.46 9.21 16.63
N GLU A 77 3.48 8.94 17.43
CA GLU A 77 4.58 8.02 17.08
C GLU A 77 4.13 6.57 16.95
N SER A 78 3.45 6.03 17.97
CA SER A 78 3.01 4.63 17.94
C SER A 78 1.90 4.37 16.92
N LEU A 79 1.03 5.34 16.65
CA LEU A 79 -0.09 5.19 15.72
C LEU A 79 0.34 5.44 14.27
N GLY A 80 1.26 6.38 14.06
CA GLY A 80 1.77 6.73 12.74
C GLY A 80 2.59 5.60 12.13
N THR A 81 3.52 5.02 12.89
CA THR A 81 4.30 3.86 12.43
C THR A 81 3.40 2.67 12.10
N LEU A 82 2.43 2.34 12.98
CA LEU A 82 1.44 1.29 12.75
C LEU A 82 0.61 1.54 11.48
N GLN A 83 0.13 2.78 11.27
CA GLN A 83 -0.65 3.12 10.09
C GLN A 83 0.16 2.97 8.80
N ILE A 84 1.43 3.40 8.80
CA ILE A 84 2.32 3.26 7.63
C ILE A 84 2.57 1.78 7.33
N SER A 85 2.83 0.97 8.35
CA SER A 85 2.97 -0.47 8.19
C SER A 85 1.70 -1.11 7.61
N ILE A 86 0.52 -0.75 8.11
CA ILE A 86 -0.77 -1.22 7.56
C ILE A 86 -0.93 -0.82 6.10
N GLY A 87 -0.60 0.43 5.75
CA GLY A 87 -0.71 0.93 4.37
C GLY A 87 0.11 0.08 3.38
N LYS A 88 1.34 -0.26 3.74
CA LYS A 88 2.21 -1.11 2.91
C LYS A 88 1.74 -2.58 2.88
N MET A 89 1.23 -3.11 3.98
CA MET A 89 0.68 -4.47 4.02
C MET A 89 -0.55 -4.63 3.13
N ILE A 90 -1.36 -3.57 2.97
CA ILE A 90 -2.57 -3.61 2.12
C ILE A 90 -2.23 -3.91 0.65
N ASP A 91 -1.11 -3.40 0.12
CA ASP A 91 -0.71 -3.67 -1.26
C ASP A 91 -0.43 -5.17 -1.48
N ASP A 92 0.22 -5.81 -0.52
CA ASP A 92 0.45 -7.25 -0.52
C ASP A 92 -0.88 -8.02 -0.36
N MET A 93 -1.77 -7.56 0.52
CA MET A 93 -3.11 -8.14 0.69
C MET A 93 -3.96 -8.05 -0.59
N MET A 94 -3.87 -6.96 -1.36
CA MET A 94 -4.62 -6.80 -2.60
C MET A 94 -4.22 -7.83 -3.66
N ARG A 95 -2.92 -8.12 -3.77
CA ARG A 95 -2.43 -9.18 -4.66
C ARG A 95 -2.99 -10.54 -4.28
N PHE A 96 -3.11 -10.80 -2.98
CA PHE A 96 -3.70 -12.04 -2.47
C PHE A 96 -5.22 -12.09 -2.71
N MET A 97 -5.94 -11.00 -2.46
CA MET A 97 -7.38 -10.88 -2.74
C MET A 97 -7.71 -11.17 -4.21
N PHE A 98 -6.81 -10.83 -5.15
CA PHE A 98 -6.98 -11.17 -6.56
C PHE A 98 -6.99 -12.68 -6.82
N ILE A 99 -6.09 -13.43 -6.18
CA ILE A 99 -6.07 -14.91 -6.28
C ILE A 99 -7.35 -15.50 -5.70
N LEU A 100 -7.78 -14.98 -4.55
CA LEU A 100 -9.04 -15.39 -3.91
C LEU A 100 -10.24 -15.12 -4.82
N MET A 101 -10.27 -13.97 -5.51
CA MET A 101 -11.34 -13.64 -6.46
C MET A 101 -11.40 -14.65 -7.62
N ILE A 102 -10.24 -15.05 -8.19
CA ILE A 102 -10.19 -16.05 -9.26
C ILE A 102 -10.78 -17.39 -8.79
N ILE A 103 -10.34 -17.87 -7.63
CA ILE A 103 -10.81 -19.13 -7.05
C ILE A 103 -12.32 -19.02 -6.74
N GLY A 104 -12.75 -17.93 -6.11
CA GLY A 104 -14.14 -17.67 -5.76
C GLY A 104 -15.06 -17.66 -6.97
N THR A 105 -14.67 -16.97 -8.06
CA THR A 105 -15.46 -16.95 -9.31
C THR A 105 -15.52 -18.33 -9.97
N ALA A 106 -14.44 -19.12 -9.93
CA ALA A 106 -14.46 -20.49 -10.47
C ALA A 106 -15.47 -21.39 -9.75
N PHE A 107 -15.50 -21.35 -8.41
CA PHE A 107 -16.48 -22.08 -7.61
C PHE A 107 -17.90 -21.51 -7.73
N LEU A 108 -18.05 -20.19 -7.85
CA LEU A 108 -19.33 -19.54 -8.13
C LEU A 108 -19.96 -20.06 -9.41
N CYS A 109 -19.22 -20.06 -10.51
CA CYS A 109 -19.71 -20.60 -11.78
C CYS A 109 -20.00 -22.11 -11.67
N GLY A 110 -19.14 -22.87 -10.99
CA GLY A 110 -19.31 -24.31 -10.78
C GLY A 110 -20.60 -24.63 -10.03
N ILE A 111 -20.83 -24.00 -8.87
CA ILE A 111 -22.03 -24.20 -8.06
C ILE A 111 -23.26 -23.63 -8.77
N ASN A 112 -23.19 -22.43 -9.35
CA ASN A 112 -24.33 -21.86 -10.07
C ASN A 112 -24.79 -22.79 -11.21
N ASN A 113 -23.87 -23.34 -12.01
CA ASN A 113 -24.23 -24.23 -13.12
C ASN A 113 -24.81 -25.58 -12.65
N VAL A 114 -24.40 -26.08 -11.48
CA VAL A 114 -25.02 -27.27 -10.87
C VAL A 114 -26.45 -26.98 -10.45
N TYR A 115 -26.75 -25.78 -9.95
CA TYR A 115 -28.04 -25.43 -9.36
C TYR A 115 -29.02 -24.75 -10.33
N VAL A 116 -28.57 -24.16 -11.44
CA VAL A 116 -29.42 -23.51 -12.48
C VAL A 116 -30.58 -24.40 -12.97
N PRO A 117 -30.41 -25.70 -13.25
CA PRO A 117 -31.51 -26.56 -13.69
C PRO A 117 -32.57 -26.83 -12.60
N TYR A 118 -32.24 -26.58 -11.34
CA TYR A 118 -33.06 -26.92 -10.18
C TYR A 118 -33.69 -25.66 -9.57
N VAL A 119 -34.77 -25.19 -10.20
CA VAL A 119 -35.52 -23.97 -9.83
C VAL A 119 -36.15 -24.01 -8.42
N ILE A 120 -36.02 -25.13 -7.70
CA ILE A 120 -36.65 -25.39 -6.40
C ILE A 120 -35.92 -24.67 -5.24
N SER A 121 -34.62 -24.38 -5.36
CA SER A 121 -33.88 -23.65 -4.32
C SER A 121 -33.97 -22.13 -4.52
N PRO A 122 -34.60 -21.35 -3.62
CA PRO A 122 -34.73 -19.90 -3.78
C PRO A 122 -33.39 -19.13 -3.62
N HIS A 123 -32.38 -19.77 -3.03
CA HIS A 123 -31.10 -19.14 -2.68
C HIS A 123 -29.95 -19.47 -3.66
N LEU A 124 -30.10 -20.47 -4.52
CA LEU A 124 -29.07 -20.97 -5.43
C LEU A 124 -29.62 -21.13 -6.84
N GLY A 125 -28.78 -20.92 -7.86
CA GLY A 125 -29.15 -21.03 -9.28
C GLY A 125 -29.42 -19.69 -9.98
N ARG A 126 -29.45 -18.58 -9.24
CA ARG A 126 -29.26 -17.22 -9.78
C ARG A 126 -27.85 -16.75 -9.45
N PHE A 127 -27.16 -16.14 -10.41
CA PHE A 127 -25.77 -15.72 -10.23
C PHE A 127 -25.60 -14.76 -9.05
N ASN A 128 -26.50 -13.77 -8.90
CA ASN A 128 -26.45 -12.78 -7.82
C ASN A 128 -26.67 -13.41 -6.43
N GLU A 129 -27.65 -14.30 -6.30
CA GLU A 129 -27.95 -14.97 -5.02
C GLU A 129 -26.87 -15.98 -4.65
N THR A 130 -26.38 -16.74 -5.62
CA THR A 130 -25.26 -17.69 -5.44
C THR A 130 -23.98 -16.94 -5.06
N PHE A 131 -23.75 -15.77 -5.67
CA PHE A 131 -22.65 -14.88 -5.30
C PHE A 131 -22.77 -14.42 -3.85
N HIS A 132 -23.94 -13.92 -3.45
CA HIS A 132 -24.20 -13.47 -2.09
C HIS A 132 -24.01 -14.60 -1.07
N PHE A 133 -24.56 -15.79 -1.36
CA PHE A 133 -24.38 -16.97 -0.52
C PHE A 133 -22.90 -17.33 -0.32
N LEU A 134 -22.14 -17.49 -1.41
CA LEU A 134 -20.72 -17.86 -1.33
C LEU A 134 -19.86 -16.77 -0.69
N PHE A 135 -20.20 -15.50 -0.89
CA PHE A 135 -19.53 -14.39 -0.23
C PHE A 135 -19.69 -14.46 1.29
N TRP A 136 -20.91 -14.70 1.79
CA TRP A 136 -21.13 -14.84 3.24
C TRP A 136 -20.55 -16.13 3.81
N THR A 137 -20.47 -17.20 3.02
CA THR A 137 -19.74 -18.43 3.39
C THR A 137 -18.27 -18.16 3.67
N MET A 138 -17.63 -17.23 2.95
CA MET A 138 -16.23 -16.86 3.18
C MET A 138 -15.99 -16.34 4.61
N PHE A 139 -16.98 -15.68 5.20
CA PHE A 139 -16.94 -15.18 6.58
C PHE A 139 -17.48 -16.19 7.60
N GLY A 140 -17.90 -17.38 7.17
CA GLY A 140 -18.51 -18.39 8.02
C GLY A 140 -19.96 -18.09 8.42
N VAL A 141 -20.64 -17.13 7.75
CA VAL A 141 -22.00 -16.69 8.08
C VAL A 141 -22.98 -17.19 7.01
N ALA A 142 -23.00 -18.50 6.77
CA ALA A 142 -23.89 -19.11 5.77
C ALA A 142 -24.60 -20.35 6.33
N ASN A 143 -25.89 -20.48 6.02
CA ASN A 143 -26.68 -21.64 6.40
C ASN A 143 -26.38 -22.80 5.46
N GLN A 144 -25.91 -23.91 6.02
CA GLN A 144 -25.57 -25.11 5.25
C GLN A 144 -26.80 -25.77 4.59
N GLU A 145 -27.99 -25.49 5.12
CA GLU A 145 -29.28 -25.99 4.62
C GLU A 145 -29.63 -25.51 3.21
N TYR A 146 -29.00 -24.43 2.72
CA TYR A 146 -29.27 -23.92 1.37
C TYR A 146 -28.75 -24.81 0.24
N VAL A 147 -27.76 -25.67 0.52
CA VAL A 147 -27.13 -26.57 -0.47
C VAL A 147 -27.96 -27.86 -0.64
N ASP A 148 -28.89 -28.14 0.28
CA ASP A 148 -29.60 -29.41 0.35
C ASP A 148 -30.77 -29.50 -0.64
N MET A 149 -30.82 -30.60 -1.40
CA MET A 149 -31.87 -30.90 -2.38
C MET A 149 -32.42 -32.31 -2.17
N GLN A 150 -33.35 -32.45 -1.23
CA GLN A 150 -33.93 -33.75 -0.82
C GLN A 150 -34.51 -34.58 -1.98
N GLN A 151 -34.88 -33.94 -3.09
CA GLN A 151 -35.47 -34.62 -4.26
C GLN A 151 -34.43 -35.14 -5.27
N TYR A 152 -33.17 -34.67 -5.22
CA TYR A 152 -32.14 -34.96 -6.22
C TYR A 152 -30.81 -35.37 -5.59
N VAL A 153 -30.69 -36.66 -5.26
CA VAL A 153 -29.54 -37.23 -4.52
C VAL A 153 -28.18 -36.95 -5.19
N LEU A 154 -28.09 -37.04 -6.53
CA LEU A 154 -26.83 -36.81 -7.24
C LEU A 154 -26.39 -35.34 -7.19
N ALA A 155 -27.33 -34.42 -7.44
CA ALA A 155 -27.06 -32.98 -7.42
C ALA A 155 -26.76 -32.50 -5.99
N GLU A 156 -27.50 -33.00 -5.00
CA GLU A 156 -27.23 -32.77 -3.57
C GLU A 156 -25.81 -33.23 -3.18
N PHE A 157 -25.41 -34.43 -3.60
CA PHE A 157 -24.07 -34.95 -3.32
C PHE A 157 -22.99 -34.09 -3.97
N VAL A 158 -23.11 -33.78 -5.26
CA VAL A 158 -22.13 -32.95 -5.99
C VAL A 158 -22.06 -31.55 -5.40
N GLY A 159 -23.21 -30.94 -5.08
CA GLY A 159 -23.30 -29.63 -4.46
C GLY A 159 -22.65 -29.57 -3.09
N ARG A 160 -22.94 -30.53 -2.21
CA ARG A 160 -22.30 -30.65 -0.88
C ARG A 160 -20.79 -30.85 -0.98
N VAL A 161 -20.33 -31.67 -1.92
CA VAL A 161 -18.89 -31.89 -2.13
C VAL A 161 -18.21 -30.63 -2.66
N LEU A 162 -18.77 -29.96 -3.67
CA LEU A 162 -18.22 -28.71 -4.20
C LEU A 162 -18.18 -27.60 -3.14
N TYR A 163 -19.24 -27.46 -2.35
CA TYR A 163 -19.30 -26.52 -1.23
C TYR A 163 -18.29 -26.87 -0.12
N GLY A 164 -18.14 -28.16 0.21
CA GLY A 164 -17.14 -28.63 1.17
C GLY A 164 -15.70 -28.37 0.71
N ILE A 165 -15.41 -28.57 -0.58
CA ILE A 165 -14.09 -28.26 -1.15
C ILE A 165 -13.87 -26.74 -1.16
N PHE A 166 -14.87 -25.95 -1.56
CA PHE A 166 -14.81 -24.49 -1.54
C PHE A 166 -14.47 -23.95 -0.15
N THR A 167 -15.19 -24.41 0.88
CA THR A 167 -14.96 -23.99 2.27
C THR A 167 -13.57 -24.40 2.78
N LEU A 168 -13.11 -25.62 2.48
CA LEU A 168 -11.75 -26.05 2.83
C LEU A 168 -10.67 -25.21 2.14
N VAL A 169 -10.79 -24.99 0.83
CA VAL A 169 -9.84 -24.19 0.05
C VAL A 169 -9.81 -22.76 0.58
N ILE A 170 -10.97 -22.14 0.80
CA ILE A 170 -11.03 -20.79 1.34
C ILE A 170 -10.41 -20.73 2.73
N VAL A 171 -10.75 -21.62 3.66
CA VAL A 171 -10.18 -21.58 5.02
C VAL A 171 -8.67 -21.80 5.01
N ILE A 172 -8.17 -22.76 4.25
CA ILE A 172 -6.74 -23.05 4.15
C ILE A 172 -5.99 -21.88 3.50
N VAL A 173 -6.51 -21.32 2.41
CA VAL A 173 -5.88 -20.20 1.70
C VAL A 173 -5.97 -18.92 2.52
N LEU A 174 -7.15 -18.59 3.07
CA LEU A 174 -7.36 -17.41 3.90
C LEU A 174 -6.58 -17.43 5.20
N LEU A 175 -6.44 -18.57 5.89
CA LEU A 175 -5.69 -18.60 7.13
C LEU A 175 -4.19 -18.76 6.88
N ASN A 176 -3.78 -19.77 6.09
CA ASN A 176 -2.36 -20.13 6.03
C ASN A 176 -1.54 -19.18 5.17
N MET A 177 -2.12 -18.61 4.11
CA MET A 177 -1.37 -17.69 3.25
C MET A 177 -1.51 -16.23 3.68
N LEU A 178 -2.66 -15.81 4.22
CA LEU A 178 -2.82 -14.43 4.72
C LEU A 178 -1.98 -14.17 5.97
N ILE A 179 -1.95 -15.11 6.93
CA ILE A 179 -1.16 -14.97 8.15
C ILE A 179 0.34 -14.96 7.81
N ALA A 180 0.80 -15.91 6.99
CA ALA A 180 2.21 -16.00 6.60
C ALA A 180 2.67 -14.76 5.82
N MET A 181 1.83 -14.24 4.93
CA MET A 181 2.13 -13.02 4.18
C MET A 181 2.21 -11.81 5.10
N ILE A 182 1.20 -11.57 5.95
CA ILE A 182 1.16 -10.44 6.89
C ILE A 182 2.33 -10.47 7.87
N THR A 183 2.68 -11.64 8.43
CA THR A 183 3.80 -11.74 9.38
C THR A 183 5.16 -11.45 8.72
N ASN A 184 5.41 -11.96 7.52
CA ASN A 184 6.67 -11.72 6.81
C ASN A 184 6.79 -10.28 6.32
N THR A 185 5.70 -9.73 5.77
CA THR A 185 5.70 -8.34 5.28
C THR A 185 5.78 -7.35 6.44
N PHE A 186 5.09 -7.60 7.56
CA PHE A 186 5.19 -6.74 8.74
C PHE A 186 6.64 -6.61 9.24
N GLN A 187 7.36 -7.73 9.40
CA GLN A 187 8.76 -7.73 9.85
C GLN A 187 9.68 -6.99 8.88
N LYS A 188 9.48 -7.17 7.57
CA LYS A 188 10.26 -6.45 6.54
C LYS A 188 9.97 -4.95 6.51
N ILE A 189 8.73 -4.56 6.80
CA ILE A 189 8.28 -3.16 6.69
C ILE A 189 8.63 -2.37 7.95
N GLU A 190 8.65 -3.00 9.13
CA GLU A 190 8.91 -2.35 10.42
C GLU A 190 10.28 -1.65 10.47
N ASP A 191 11.33 -2.25 9.89
CA ASP A 191 12.69 -1.71 9.90
C ASP A 191 12.80 -0.33 9.19
N ASP A 192 12.03 -0.12 8.12
CA ASP A 192 12.01 1.15 7.36
C ASP A 192 10.85 2.08 7.77
N ALA A 193 9.90 1.59 8.58
CA ALA A 193 8.67 2.30 8.90
C ALA A 193 8.93 3.61 9.68
N ASP A 194 9.95 3.67 10.52
CA ASP A 194 10.29 4.87 11.29
C ASP A 194 10.75 6.03 10.38
N VAL A 195 11.59 5.75 9.39
CA VAL A 195 12.07 6.76 8.44
C VAL A 195 10.91 7.30 7.61
N GLU A 196 10.04 6.42 7.13
CA GLU A 196 8.87 6.82 6.36
C GLU A 196 7.80 7.54 7.18
N TRP A 197 7.56 7.10 8.42
CA TRP A 197 6.68 7.79 9.34
C TRP A 197 7.19 9.21 9.61
N LYS A 198 8.49 9.38 9.86
CA LYS A 198 9.10 10.71 10.03
C LYS A 198 8.90 11.58 8.79
N PHE A 199 9.08 11.02 7.59
CA PHE A 199 8.81 11.73 6.34
C PHE A 199 7.33 12.13 6.19
N ALA A 200 6.40 11.21 6.45
CA ALA A 200 4.95 11.46 6.40
C ALA A 200 4.52 12.54 7.41
N ARG A 201 5.06 12.47 8.63
CA ARG A 201 4.84 13.47 9.70
C ARG A 201 5.37 14.85 9.30
N SER A 202 6.57 14.92 8.71
CA SER A 202 7.11 16.19 8.20
C SER A 202 6.25 16.77 7.09
N LYS A 203 5.71 15.95 6.19
CA LYS A 203 4.77 16.39 5.13
C LYS A 203 3.47 16.94 5.73
N LEU A 204 2.94 16.29 6.77
CA LEU A 204 1.79 16.78 7.52
C LEU A 204 2.08 18.17 8.12
N TYR A 205 3.19 18.35 8.81
CA TYR A 205 3.56 19.65 9.39
C TYR A 205 3.79 20.73 8.34
N LEU A 206 4.45 20.39 7.22
CA LEU A 206 4.67 21.33 6.11
C LEU A 206 3.35 21.84 5.51
N SER A 207 2.28 21.02 5.55
CA SER A 207 0.96 21.44 5.09
C SER A 207 0.34 22.56 5.95
N TYR A 208 0.70 22.64 7.23
CA TYR A 208 0.24 23.68 8.15
C TYR A 208 1.16 24.92 8.16
N PHE A 209 2.43 24.79 7.72
CA PHE A 209 3.33 25.94 7.63
C PHE A 209 3.04 26.88 6.45
N ARG A 210 2.34 26.41 5.41
CA ARG A 210 1.95 27.27 4.28
C ARG A 210 0.83 28.22 4.73
N GLU A 211 1.09 29.53 4.61
CA GLU A 211 0.12 30.59 4.91
C GLU A 211 -1.16 30.40 4.05
N GLY A 212 -2.31 30.22 4.69
CA GLY A 212 -3.61 30.06 4.01
C GLY A 212 -4.63 29.15 4.69
N LEU A 213 -4.22 28.31 5.66
CA LEU A 213 -5.09 27.36 6.38
C LEU A 213 -5.11 27.61 7.90
N THR A 214 -4.98 28.86 8.33
CA THR A 214 -4.87 29.21 9.76
C THR A 214 -6.20 29.10 10.52
N ILE A 215 -7.32 28.88 9.81
CA ILE A 215 -8.66 28.87 10.39
C ILE A 215 -9.26 27.45 10.26
N PRO A 216 -9.63 26.79 11.38
CA PRO A 216 -10.26 25.48 11.31
C PRO A 216 -11.67 25.58 10.71
N VAL A 217 -12.10 24.54 10.00
CA VAL A 217 -13.51 24.37 9.62
C VAL A 217 -14.33 24.27 10.92
N PRO A 218 -15.46 25.00 11.07
CA PRO A 218 -16.27 25.69 10.05
C PRO A 218 -15.88 27.15 9.77
N PHE A 219 -14.96 27.73 10.54
CA PHE A 219 -14.67 29.17 10.48
C PHE A 219 -13.98 29.61 9.17
N ASN A 220 -13.48 28.66 8.38
CA ASN A 220 -12.99 28.91 7.01
C ASN A 220 -14.09 29.36 6.03
N ILE A 221 -15.38 29.20 6.38
CA ILE A 221 -16.50 29.64 5.52
C ILE A 221 -16.70 31.15 5.59
N ILE A 222 -16.30 31.79 6.69
CA ILE A 222 -16.42 33.25 6.83
C ILE A 222 -15.17 33.85 6.17
N PRO A 223 -15.29 34.40 4.95
CA PRO A 223 -14.15 35.06 4.32
C PRO A 223 -13.71 36.20 5.25
N SER A 224 -12.39 36.36 5.42
CA SER A 224 -11.88 37.45 6.25
C SER A 224 -12.51 38.77 5.81
N PRO A 225 -12.84 39.70 6.73
CA PRO A 225 -13.42 41.00 6.35
C PRO A 225 -12.58 41.73 5.29
N LYS A 226 -11.25 41.51 5.28
CA LYS A 226 -10.34 41.97 4.22
C LYS A 226 -10.61 41.28 2.87
N ALA A 227 -10.77 39.96 2.83
CA ALA A 227 -11.11 39.24 1.60
C ALA A 227 -12.46 39.68 1.03
N VAL A 228 -13.48 39.91 1.88
CA VAL A 228 -14.78 40.46 1.45
C VAL A 228 -14.61 41.85 0.83
N PHE A 229 -13.83 42.74 1.46
CA PHE A 229 -13.54 44.06 0.91
C PHE A 229 -12.81 43.99 -0.44
N TYR A 230 -11.81 43.11 -0.58
CA TYR A 230 -11.11 42.92 -1.86
C TYR A 230 -12.01 42.31 -2.95
N ILE A 231 -12.88 41.35 -2.61
CA ILE A 231 -13.86 40.76 -3.53
C ILE A 231 -14.86 41.82 -3.98
N LEU A 232 -15.42 42.62 -3.07
CA LEU A 232 -16.29 43.75 -3.42
C LEU A 232 -15.56 44.76 -4.29
N LYS A 233 -14.32 45.14 -3.95
CA LYS A 233 -13.49 46.04 -4.78
C LYS A 233 -13.18 45.44 -6.14
N ALA A 234 -13.01 44.12 -6.25
CA ALA A 234 -12.77 43.41 -7.50
C ALA A 234 -14.03 43.33 -8.36
N ILE A 235 -15.20 43.06 -7.76
CA ILE A 235 -16.52 43.12 -8.42
C ILE A 235 -16.79 44.55 -8.90
N PHE A 236 -16.53 45.56 -8.06
CA PHE A 236 -16.62 46.97 -8.44
C PHE A 236 -15.63 47.37 -9.53
N ARG A 237 -14.39 46.84 -9.54
CA ARG A 237 -13.43 47.07 -10.64
C ARG A 237 -13.80 46.33 -11.92
N LYS A 238 -14.51 45.21 -11.82
CA LYS A 238 -14.99 44.45 -12.98
C LYS A 238 -16.24 45.07 -13.60
N ILE A 239 -17.07 45.72 -12.78
CA ILE A 239 -18.24 46.51 -13.21
C ILE A 239 -17.83 47.91 -13.68
N CYS A 240 -16.79 48.50 -13.08
CA CYS A 240 -16.25 49.81 -13.42
C CYS A 240 -14.91 49.66 -14.14
N CYS A 241 -14.94 49.63 -15.48
CA CYS A 241 -13.82 49.32 -16.40
C CYS A 241 -12.58 50.25 -16.35
N CYS A 242 -12.33 51.01 -15.29
CA CYS A 242 -11.42 52.17 -15.36
C CYS A 242 -10.11 52.13 -14.55
N CYS A 243 -9.74 51.04 -13.86
CA CYS A 243 -8.48 51.04 -13.10
C CYS A 243 -7.72 49.70 -13.13
N THR A 244 -7.06 49.39 -14.23
CA THR A 244 -5.93 48.45 -14.27
C THR A 244 -4.70 49.09 -13.61
N SER A 245 -4.59 48.93 -12.29
CA SER A 245 -3.31 49.01 -11.59
C SER A 245 -3.08 47.66 -10.92
N ASN A 246 -2.31 46.81 -11.62
CA ASN A 246 -1.70 45.63 -11.04
C ASN A 246 -0.50 46.10 -10.23
N SER A 247 -0.72 46.41 -8.95
CA SER A 247 0.34 46.23 -7.97
C SER A 247 0.36 44.74 -7.63
N GLU A 248 1.11 43.94 -8.41
CA GLU A 248 1.61 42.69 -7.86
C GLU A 248 2.40 43.05 -6.60
N ASP A 249 2.06 42.42 -5.49
CA ASP A 249 2.90 42.39 -4.29
C ASP A 249 4.20 41.66 -4.67
N ARG A 250 5.10 42.39 -5.34
CA ARG A 250 6.51 42.01 -5.40
C ARG A 250 6.99 42.06 -3.97
N TYR A 251 7.26 40.88 -3.41
CA TYR A 251 8.05 40.73 -2.19
C TYR A 251 9.18 41.76 -2.20
N PRO A 252 9.37 42.53 -1.12
CA PRO A 252 10.45 43.50 -1.08
C PRO A 252 11.75 42.76 -1.35
N ALA A 253 12.51 43.22 -2.34
CA ALA A 253 13.85 42.71 -2.56
C ALA A 253 14.60 42.88 -1.23
N LEU A 254 15.09 41.76 -0.68
CA LEU A 254 15.98 41.78 0.47
C LEU A 254 17.11 42.75 0.14
N ALA A 255 17.17 43.87 0.85
CA ALA A 255 18.22 44.85 0.69
C ALA A 255 19.55 44.15 0.99
N SER A 256 20.33 43.85 -0.06
CA SER A 256 21.72 43.45 0.08
C SER A 256 22.51 44.67 0.52
N MET A 257 22.53 44.94 1.82
CA MET A 257 23.61 45.71 2.42
C MET A 257 24.86 44.84 2.39
N GLY A 258 25.81 45.19 1.53
CA GLY A 258 27.10 44.50 1.44
C GLY A 258 27.95 45.06 0.32
N SER A 259 28.87 45.93 0.71
CA SER A 259 30.02 46.49 -0.02
C SER A 259 30.86 45.44 -0.78
N GLU A 260 31.63 45.94 -1.75
CA GLU A 260 32.44 45.29 -2.80
C GLU A 260 33.51 44.23 -2.40
N ASP A 261 33.36 43.53 -1.29
CA ASP A 261 34.08 42.27 -1.02
C ASP A 261 33.06 41.27 -0.48
N SER A 262 32.22 40.70 -1.35
CA SER A 262 31.21 39.74 -0.89
C SER A 262 31.91 38.46 -0.41
N PRO A 263 31.90 38.12 0.89
CA PRO A 263 32.22 36.77 1.32
C PRO A 263 31.27 35.88 0.54
N LEU A 264 31.75 34.72 0.06
CA LEU A 264 30.88 33.72 -0.56
C LEU A 264 29.56 33.66 0.21
N PRO A 265 28.38 33.72 -0.45
CA PRO A 265 27.10 33.82 0.24
C PRO A 265 27.08 32.79 1.37
N TYR A 266 26.63 33.17 2.58
CA TYR A 266 26.74 32.34 3.79
C TYR A 266 26.37 30.87 3.54
N ARG A 267 25.35 30.62 2.72
CA ARG A 267 24.95 29.30 2.21
C ARG A 267 26.10 28.50 1.57
N GLN A 268 26.91 29.12 0.72
CA GLN A 268 28.03 28.49 0.03
C GLN A 268 29.22 28.21 0.95
N GLN A 269 29.43 29.04 1.98
CA GLN A 269 30.41 28.74 3.04
C GLN A 269 29.99 27.51 3.85
N VAL A 270 28.72 27.45 4.26
CA VAL A 270 28.15 26.30 4.96
C VAL A 270 28.22 25.03 4.10
N ILE A 271 27.88 25.11 2.82
CA ILE A 271 27.98 23.97 1.90
C ILE A 271 29.43 23.49 1.80
N ARG A 272 30.42 24.38 1.67
CA ARG A 272 31.83 24.00 1.63
C ARG A 272 32.27 23.29 2.90
N ALA A 273 31.89 23.80 4.07
CA ALA A 273 32.21 23.16 5.35
C ALA A 273 31.54 21.78 5.50
N LEU A 274 30.29 21.63 5.06
CA LEU A 274 29.57 20.35 5.08
C LEU A 274 30.20 19.34 4.13
N VAL A 275 30.56 19.74 2.91
CA VAL A 275 31.22 18.88 1.93
C VAL A 275 32.58 18.43 2.44
N GLN A 276 33.36 19.33 3.03
CA GLN A 276 34.66 18.97 3.61
C GLN A 276 34.50 17.95 4.75
N ARG A 277 33.56 18.18 5.68
CA ARG A 277 33.27 17.25 6.78
C ARG A 277 32.80 15.89 6.26
N TYR A 278 31.99 15.88 5.20
CA TYR A 278 31.54 14.65 4.55
C TYR A 278 32.72 13.87 3.93
N ILE A 279 33.60 14.54 3.19
CA ILE A 279 34.77 13.91 2.56
C ILE A 279 35.71 13.31 3.63
N GLU A 280 35.99 14.05 4.70
CA GLU A 280 36.83 13.57 5.80
C GLU A 280 36.19 12.37 6.52
N SER A 281 34.88 12.42 6.77
CA SER A 281 34.14 11.30 7.38
C SER A 281 34.13 10.06 6.47
N ALA A 282 33.88 10.23 5.17
CA ALA A 282 33.87 9.13 4.19
C ALA A 282 35.26 8.50 4.04
N ARG A 283 36.33 9.31 4.02
CA ARG A 283 37.71 8.81 4.01
C ARG A 283 38.00 7.97 5.25
N ARG A 284 37.57 8.44 6.43
CA ARG A 284 37.78 7.72 7.69
C ARG A 284 37.06 6.37 7.71
N GLU A 285 35.81 6.33 7.26
CA GLU A 285 35.03 5.09 7.17
C GLU A 285 35.68 4.08 6.21
N PHE A 286 36.19 4.57 5.06
CA PHE A 286 36.95 3.76 4.11
C PHE A 286 38.25 3.20 4.71
N GLU A 287 38.99 4.00 5.46
CA GLU A 287 40.20 3.56 6.16
C GLU A 287 39.91 2.55 7.27
N GLU A 288 38.78 2.68 7.98
CA GLU A 288 38.33 1.73 9.00
C GLU A 288 37.89 0.39 8.37
N THR A 289 37.16 0.40 7.25
CA THR A 289 36.84 -0.82 6.49
C THR A 289 38.09 -1.49 5.95
N LYS A 290 39.03 -0.72 5.40
CA LYS A 290 40.33 -1.23 4.95
C LYS A 290 41.13 -1.84 6.09
N ARG A 291 41.16 -1.22 7.29
CA ARG A 291 41.80 -1.80 8.48
C ARG A 291 41.15 -3.10 8.93
N LYS A 292 39.82 -3.20 8.88
CA LYS A 292 39.09 -4.45 9.18
C LYS A 292 39.45 -5.56 8.18
N ASP A 293 39.52 -5.27 6.88
CA ASP A 293 39.93 -6.24 5.85
C ASP A 293 41.37 -6.72 6.08
N ILE A 294 42.31 -5.80 6.33
CA ILE A 294 43.70 -6.15 6.62
C ILE A 294 43.79 -6.98 7.90
N GLY A 295 43.05 -6.63 8.95
CA GLY A 295 42.95 -7.41 10.17
C GLY A 295 42.47 -8.83 9.92
N ASN A 296 41.41 -9.00 9.11
CA ASN A 296 40.89 -10.31 8.71
C ASN A 296 41.91 -11.13 7.90
N ARG A 297 42.68 -10.48 7.02
CA ARG A 297 43.74 -11.15 6.25
C ARG A 297 44.89 -11.60 7.16
N ILE A 298 45.28 -10.78 8.13
CA ILE A 298 46.34 -11.12 9.10
C ILE A 298 45.89 -12.29 9.99
N THR A 299 44.64 -12.29 10.48
CA THR A 299 44.14 -13.39 11.30
C THR A 299 44.07 -14.70 10.51
N LEU A 300 43.66 -14.65 9.23
CA LEU A 300 43.74 -15.80 8.31
C LEU A 300 45.18 -16.30 8.15
N LEU A 301 46.13 -15.39 7.90
CA LEU A 301 47.55 -15.72 7.78
C LEU A 301 48.10 -16.38 9.04
N THR A 302 47.82 -15.80 10.21
CA THR A 302 48.21 -16.37 11.51
C THR A 302 47.62 -17.76 11.71
N LYS A 303 46.36 -17.98 11.31
CA LYS A 303 45.70 -19.29 11.37
C LYS A 303 46.37 -20.32 10.45
N VAL A 304 46.81 -19.90 9.26
CA VAL A 304 47.55 -20.77 8.32
C VAL A 304 48.94 -21.09 8.87
N VAL A 305 49.67 -20.08 9.37
CA VAL A 305 51.01 -20.24 9.93
C VAL A 305 51.00 -21.15 11.17
N THR A 306 50.03 -20.98 12.08
CA THR A 306 49.88 -21.86 13.26
C THR A 306 49.58 -23.30 12.86
N ARG A 307 48.75 -23.52 11.83
CA ARG A 307 48.49 -24.85 11.28
C ARG A 307 49.74 -25.48 10.63
N MET A 308 50.50 -24.70 9.88
CA MET A 308 51.77 -25.17 9.31
C MET A 308 52.79 -25.50 10.40
N HIS A 309 52.83 -24.71 11.48
CA HIS A 309 53.73 -24.97 12.61
C HIS A 309 53.32 -26.22 13.40
N SER A 310 52.02 -26.50 13.55
CA SER A 310 51.56 -27.78 14.10
C SER A 310 51.94 -28.95 13.21
N ASP A 311 51.79 -28.82 11.88
CA ASP A 311 52.16 -29.86 10.93
C ASP A 311 53.68 -30.12 10.93
N MET A 312 54.49 -29.06 11.01
CA MET A 312 55.95 -29.14 11.14
C MET A 312 56.37 -29.87 12.42
N LYS A 313 55.70 -29.61 13.55
CA LYS A 313 55.96 -30.33 14.81
C LYS A 313 55.66 -31.82 14.68
N VAL A 314 54.56 -32.19 14.02
CA VAL A 314 54.22 -33.60 13.77
C VAL A 314 55.30 -34.26 12.89
N VAL A 315 55.75 -33.59 11.83
CA VAL A 315 56.82 -34.11 10.96
C VAL A 315 58.15 -34.24 11.73
N HIS A 316 58.49 -33.26 12.57
CA HIS A 316 59.70 -33.31 13.38
C HIS A 316 59.66 -34.44 14.43
N GLN A 317 58.49 -34.70 15.04
CA GLN A 317 58.26 -35.81 15.94
C GLN A 317 58.48 -37.15 15.22
N VAL A 318 57.95 -37.29 14.00
CA VAL A 318 58.14 -38.48 13.16
C VAL A 318 59.61 -38.68 12.74
N LEU A 319 60.37 -37.60 12.56
CA LEU A 319 61.80 -37.66 12.21
C LEU A 319 62.71 -37.97 13.41
N ILE A 320 62.35 -37.58 14.63
CA ILE A 320 63.12 -37.87 15.85
C ILE A 320 62.87 -39.30 16.33
N ASP A 321 61.68 -39.87 16.14
CA ASP A 321 61.36 -41.26 16.45
C ASP A 321 61.81 -42.25 15.34
N GLY A 322 63.07 -42.17 14.93
CA GLY A 322 63.67 -43.19 14.08
C GLY A 322 64.14 -44.41 14.88
N HIS A 323 63.66 -45.62 14.50
CA HIS A 323 64.41 -46.86 14.14
C HIS A 323 63.66 -48.18 14.52
N PRO A 324 63.99 -49.38 13.97
CA PRO A 324 63.71 -49.89 12.61
C PRO A 324 62.98 -51.28 12.62
N ALA A 325 62.15 -51.63 11.63
CA ALA A 325 61.80 -53.03 11.35
C ALA A 325 61.24 -53.25 9.93
N SER A 326 61.59 -54.40 9.38
CA SER A 326 61.44 -54.98 8.04
C SER A 326 60.07 -54.97 7.36
N ASP A 327 60.14 -54.92 6.03
CA ASP A 327 59.22 -55.53 5.04
C ASP A 327 57.76 -55.08 5.00
N ALA A 328 57.50 -54.02 4.23
CA ALA A 328 56.38 -53.96 3.29
C ALA A 328 56.68 -52.95 2.17
N LEU A 329 57.35 -53.46 1.15
CA LEU A 329 57.53 -52.83 -0.15
C LEU A 329 56.17 -52.44 -0.76
N THR A 330 56.13 -51.26 -1.39
CA THR A 330 55.19 -50.79 -2.44
C THR A 330 53.72 -50.52 -2.04
N LYS A 331 53.33 -49.24 -1.85
CA LYS A 331 52.30 -48.57 -2.70
C LYS A 331 51.93 -47.12 -2.39
N ASP A 332 52.30 -46.51 -1.26
CA ASP A 332 51.63 -45.25 -0.84
C ASP A 332 52.42 -43.94 -0.94
N GLY A 333 53.74 -43.99 -1.18
CA GLY A 333 54.55 -42.77 -1.33
C GLY A 333 54.21 -41.91 -2.56
N SER A 334 53.50 -42.47 -3.54
CA SER A 334 53.04 -41.76 -4.74
C SER A 334 51.63 -41.16 -4.60
N SER A 335 50.87 -41.52 -3.56
CA SER A 335 49.47 -41.11 -3.42
C SER A 335 49.31 -39.77 -2.67
N PHE A 336 50.24 -39.43 -1.78
CA PHE A 336 50.15 -38.19 -0.98
C PHE A 336 50.55 -36.94 -1.77
N LEU A 337 51.67 -36.98 -2.50
CA LEU A 337 52.14 -35.86 -3.32
C LEU A 337 51.16 -35.60 -4.48
N GLY A 338 50.61 -36.67 -5.08
CA GLY A 338 49.57 -36.57 -6.12
C GLY A 338 48.27 -35.94 -5.62
N LYS A 339 47.84 -36.24 -4.39
CA LYS A 339 46.66 -35.62 -3.75
C LYS A 339 46.88 -34.14 -3.41
N TYR A 340 48.08 -33.77 -2.96
CA TYR A 340 48.43 -32.36 -2.70
C TYR A 340 48.55 -31.54 -3.99
N ILE A 341 49.16 -32.08 -5.04
CA ILE A 341 49.29 -31.39 -6.33
C ILE A 341 47.92 -31.24 -7.01
N THR A 342 47.05 -32.26 -6.92
CA THR A 342 45.68 -32.19 -7.48
C THR A 342 44.77 -31.25 -6.67
N GLY A 343 44.91 -31.24 -5.33
CA GLY A 343 44.17 -30.31 -4.46
C GLY A 343 44.60 -28.86 -4.61
N ALA A 344 45.90 -28.61 -4.84
CA ALA A 344 46.40 -27.28 -5.16
C ALA A 344 45.90 -26.81 -6.54
N LYS A 345 45.94 -27.69 -7.56
CA LYS A 345 45.47 -27.38 -8.92
C LYS A 345 43.98 -27.03 -8.98
N ASN A 346 43.12 -27.67 -8.17
CA ASN A 346 41.69 -27.36 -8.13
C ASN A 346 41.35 -26.06 -7.38
N ASN A 347 42.21 -25.57 -6.47
CA ASN A 347 42.00 -24.29 -5.77
C ASN A 347 42.36 -23.06 -6.61
N PHE A 348 43.20 -23.18 -7.64
CA PHE A 348 43.59 -22.05 -8.49
C PHE A 348 42.68 -21.84 -9.72
N ILE A 349 41.68 -22.72 -9.95
CA ILE A 349 40.74 -22.61 -11.08
C ILE A 349 39.63 -21.57 -10.83
N GLY A 350 39.43 -21.12 -9.59
CA GLY A 350 38.36 -20.16 -9.22
C GLY A 350 38.73 -18.67 -9.32
N PHE A 351 39.96 -18.30 -9.66
CA PHE A 351 40.42 -16.91 -9.56
C PHE A 351 40.16 -16.03 -10.80
N ASN A 352 39.46 -16.55 -11.83
CA ASN A 352 39.23 -15.82 -13.08
C ASN A 352 37.76 -15.44 -13.38
N SER A 353 36.82 -15.60 -12.44
CA SER A 353 35.50 -14.98 -12.56
C SER A 353 35.48 -13.65 -11.80
N ARG A 354 36.01 -12.62 -12.45
CA ARG A 354 35.77 -11.23 -12.11
C ARG A 354 34.26 -10.98 -12.24
N HIS A 355 33.56 -10.85 -11.13
CA HIS A 355 32.17 -10.38 -11.14
C HIS A 355 32.20 -8.92 -11.62
N ASP A 356 31.72 -8.71 -12.85
CA ASP A 356 31.34 -7.40 -13.37
C ASP A 356 30.13 -6.92 -12.58
N ASP A 357 30.36 -6.04 -11.60
CA ASP A 357 29.30 -5.22 -11.03
C ASP A 357 28.97 -4.09 -12.00
N THR A 358 28.08 -4.37 -12.95
CA THR A 358 27.40 -3.34 -13.73
C THR A 358 26.63 -2.41 -12.81
N ASN A 359 27.00 -1.13 -12.85
CA ASN A 359 26.27 0.00 -12.28
C ASN A 359 24.77 -0.06 -12.62
N THR A 360 23.95 -0.57 -11.72
CA THR A 360 22.52 -0.25 -11.72
C THR A 360 22.33 1.11 -11.05
N SER A 361 22.12 2.11 -11.91
CA SER A 361 21.56 3.41 -11.54
C SER A 361 20.40 3.23 -10.55
N LEU A 362 20.59 3.74 -9.34
CA LEU A 362 19.57 3.83 -8.30
C LEU A 362 18.55 4.88 -8.76
N LYS A 363 17.56 4.44 -9.54
CA LYS A 363 16.45 5.27 -9.98
C LYS A 363 15.52 5.43 -8.77
N VAL A 364 15.70 6.54 -8.05
CA VAL A 364 14.75 6.98 -7.02
C VAL A 364 13.45 7.34 -7.72
N THR A 365 12.55 6.36 -7.84
CA THR A 365 11.15 6.61 -8.13
C THR A 365 10.54 7.23 -6.88
N VAL A 366 10.28 8.54 -6.96
CA VAL A 366 9.45 9.27 -6.01
C VAL A 366 8.04 8.69 -6.13
N PHE A 367 7.71 7.69 -5.31
CA PHE A 367 6.33 7.29 -5.10
C PHE A 367 5.64 8.44 -4.37
N THR A 368 4.83 9.17 -5.12
CA THR A 368 3.91 10.13 -4.56
C THR A 368 2.83 9.32 -3.87
N VAL A 369 3.04 8.98 -2.60
CA VAL A 369 2.00 8.46 -1.71
C VAL A 369 1.02 9.60 -1.46
N GLY A 370 0.16 9.82 -2.44
CA GLY A 370 -1.14 10.42 -2.24
C GLY A 370 -1.99 9.34 -1.58
N LEU A 371 -2.63 9.69 -0.47
CA LEU A 371 -3.56 8.80 0.22
C LEU A 371 -4.65 8.31 -0.74
N GLU A 372 -4.45 7.11 -1.28
CA GLU A 372 -5.40 6.38 -2.11
C GLU A 372 -6.36 5.51 -1.30
N PHE A 373 -6.52 5.74 0.01
CA PHE A 373 -7.57 5.05 0.78
C PHE A 373 -8.98 5.32 0.22
N SER A 374 -9.20 6.45 -0.48
CA SER A 374 -10.43 6.75 -1.22
C SER A 374 -10.45 6.15 -2.64
N ASN A 375 -9.29 5.88 -3.23
CA ASN A 375 -9.13 5.25 -4.55
C ASN A 375 -8.99 3.72 -4.46
N PHE A 376 -9.05 3.11 -3.27
CA PHE A 376 -9.03 1.66 -3.11
C PHE A 376 -10.43 1.06 -2.98
N VAL A 377 -11.33 1.71 -2.24
CA VAL A 377 -12.72 1.26 -2.12
C VAL A 377 -13.50 1.51 -3.41
N GLY A 378 -13.18 2.60 -4.12
CA GLY A 378 -13.79 2.96 -5.40
C GLY A 378 -13.64 1.86 -6.46
N PRO A 379 -12.43 1.47 -6.88
CA PRO A 379 -12.19 0.45 -7.89
C PRO A 379 -12.53 -0.96 -7.44
N LEU A 380 -12.39 -1.32 -6.15
CA LEU A 380 -12.90 -2.61 -5.68
C LEU A 380 -14.43 -2.68 -5.84
N CYS A 381 -15.15 -1.62 -5.47
CA CYS A 381 -16.60 -1.55 -5.67
C CYS A 381 -16.96 -1.40 -7.16
N PHE A 382 -16.17 -0.68 -7.96
CA PHE A 382 -16.43 -0.41 -9.39
C PHE A 382 -16.01 -1.56 -10.31
N VAL A 383 -14.96 -2.32 -10.00
CA VAL A 383 -14.57 -3.56 -10.70
C VAL A 383 -15.56 -4.66 -10.36
N PHE A 384 -16.01 -4.72 -9.11
CA PHE A 384 -17.06 -5.66 -8.68
C PHE A 384 -18.43 -5.28 -9.26
N LEU A 385 -18.82 -4.01 -9.28
CA LEU A 385 -20.01 -3.53 -10.01
C LEU A 385 -19.87 -3.64 -11.52
N SER A 386 -18.67 -3.42 -12.10
CA SER A 386 -18.44 -3.55 -13.56
C SER A 386 -18.41 -5.01 -14.00
N LEU A 387 -17.94 -5.92 -13.16
CA LEU A 387 -18.05 -7.35 -13.39
C LEU A 387 -19.51 -7.81 -13.24
N LEU A 388 -20.27 -7.28 -12.26
CA LEU A 388 -21.69 -7.57 -12.11
C LEU A 388 -22.56 -6.96 -13.22
N THR A 389 -22.24 -5.75 -13.71
CA THR A 389 -23.01 -5.05 -14.76
C THR A 389 -22.64 -5.51 -16.18
N ASN A 390 -21.38 -5.81 -16.49
CA ASN A 390 -21.03 -6.36 -17.81
C ASN A 390 -21.50 -7.81 -18.00
N PHE A 391 -21.69 -8.59 -16.91
CA PHE A 391 -22.23 -9.94 -17.00
C PHE A 391 -23.77 -10.03 -16.90
N THR A 392 -24.46 -8.95 -16.51
CA THR A 392 -25.94 -8.88 -16.58
C THR A 392 -26.45 -8.32 -17.91
N VAL A 393 -25.58 -7.71 -18.72
CA VAL A 393 -25.92 -7.18 -20.06
C VAL A 393 -25.58 -8.16 -21.20
N SER A 394 -24.74 -9.17 -20.95
CA SER A 394 -24.64 -10.37 -21.79
C SER A 394 -25.32 -11.52 -21.06
N TRP A 395 -26.61 -11.70 -21.34
CA TRP A 395 -27.49 -12.89 -21.21
C TRP A 395 -28.90 -12.48 -20.78
#